data_AF-A0AAW1TIQ3-F1
#
_entry.id   AF-A0AAW1TIQ3-F1
#
_cell.length_a   1.000
_cell.length_b   1.000
_cell.length_c   1.000
_cell.angle_alpha   90.00
_cell.angle_beta   90.00
_cell.angle_gamma   90.00
#
_symmetry.space_group_name_H-M   'P 1'
#
loop_
_entity.id
_entity.type
_entity.pdbx_description
1 polymer ?
#
loop_
_entity_poly.entity_id
_entity_poly.type
_entity_poly.pdbx_seq_one_letter_code
_entity_poly.pdbx_strand_id
1 'polypeptide(L)'
;MKTVILPIILAHECSCVVAEGKKLVSTCFSCTSRLPLMPKTHEDELFEKSLSVLRHQAQTRMPQFSAGGFFTIDYSMLASMIGHLTANLIIILQFLQKQ
;
A
#
# COMPACT_ATOMS: atom_id res chain seq x y z
N MET A 1 19.83 -18.34 2.54
CA MET A 1 18.48 -18.38 1.94
C MET A 1 17.40 -17.76 2.83
N LYS A 2 17.31 -18.12 4.12
CA LYS A 2 16.31 -17.55 5.07
C LYS A 2 16.32 -16.01 5.16
N THR A 3 17.48 -15.37 4.96
CA THR A 3 17.66 -13.92 5.07
C THR A 3 16.98 -13.09 3.98
N VAL A 4 16.74 -13.67 2.78
CA VAL A 4 16.16 -12.93 1.63
C VAL A 4 14.65 -13.14 1.53
N ILE A 5 14.14 -14.26 2.05
CA ILE A 5 12.71 -14.60 1.99
C ILE A 5 11.89 -13.67 2.91
N LEU A 6 12.43 -13.33 4.08
CA LEU A 6 11.76 -12.47 5.06
C LEU A 6 11.39 -11.07 4.51
N PRO A 7 12.31 -10.29 3.89
CA PRO A 7 11.95 -8.98 3.34
C PRO A 7 10.94 -9.07 2.18
N ILE A 8 10.95 -10.16 1.41
CA ILE A 8 9.97 -10.38 0.35
C ILE A 8 8.57 -10.59 0.95
N ILE A 9 8.46 -11.45 1.97
CA ILE A 9 7.18 -11.68 2.67
C ILE A 9 6.69 -10.38 3.31
N LEU A 10 7.56 -9.64 4.00
CA LEU A 10 7.18 -8.37 4.63
C LEU A 10 6.66 -7.36 3.59
N ALA A 11 7.37 -7.19 2.48
CA ALA A 11 6.92 -6.29 1.41
C ALA A 11 5.62 -6.75 0.76
N HIS A 12 5.42 -8.06 0.62
CA HIS A 12 4.16 -8.64 0.14
C HIS A 12 3.01 -8.30 1.08
N GLU A 13 3.13 -8.63 2.37
CA GLU A 13 2.08 -8.38 3.36
C GLU A 13 1.76 -6.89 3.51
N CYS A 14 2.79 -6.04 3.59
CA CYS A 14 2.61 -4.58 3.64
C CYS A 14 1.85 -4.09 2.39
N SER A 15 2.21 -4.57 1.21
CA SER A 15 1.54 -4.19 -0.03
C SER A 15 0.09 -4.71 -0.09
N CYS A 16 -0.18 -5.91 0.43
CA CYS A 16 -1.52 -6.47 0.55
C CYS A 16 -2.41 -5.62 1.45
N VAL A 17 -1.93 -5.23 2.63
CA VAL A 17 -2.70 -4.37 3.54
C VAL A 17 -2.98 -3.00 2.93
N VAL A 18 -2.00 -2.40 2.24
CA VAL A 18 -2.18 -1.14 1.50
C VAL A 18 -3.24 -1.31 0.40
N ALA A 19 -3.22 -2.43 -0.33
CA ALA A 19 -4.19 -2.73 -1.38
C ALA A 19 -5.60 -2.96 -0.83
N GLU A 20 -5.75 -3.67 0.29
CA GLU A 20 -7.04 -3.82 0.99
C GLU A 20 -7.57 -2.47 1.49
N GLY A 21 -6.69 -1.59 1.99
CA GLY A 21 -7.06 -0.21 2.32
C GLY A 21 -7.64 0.56 1.12
N LYS A 22 -7.06 0.40 -0.08
CA LYS A 22 -7.62 0.99 -1.32
C LYS A 22 -8.98 0.40 -1.67
N LYS A 23 -9.15 -0.92 -1.52
CA LYS A 23 -10.43 -1.59 -1.77
C LYS A 23 -11.52 -1.08 -0.84
N LEU A 24 -11.21 -0.88 0.44
CA LEU A 24 -12.15 -0.31 1.42
C LEU A 24 -12.71 1.05 0.95
N VAL A 25 -11.87 1.94 0.44
CA VAL A 25 -12.30 3.25 -0.09
C VAL A 25 -13.25 3.08 -1.29
N SER A 26 -12.93 2.17 -2.20
CA SER A 26 -13.76 1.87 -3.38
C SER A 26 -15.11 1.26 -2.99
N THR A 27 -15.11 0.32 -2.05
CA THR A 27 -16.33 -0.30 -1.51
C THR A 27 -17.18 0.75 -0.80
N CYS A 28 -16.57 1.63 -0.02
CA CYS A 28 -17.26 2.73 0.65
C CYS A 28 -17.99 3.63 -0.35
N PHE A 29 -17.34 4.00 -1.47
CA PHE A 29 -18.00 4.75 -2.55
C PHE A 29 -19.17 3.98 -3.18
N SER A 30 -18.98 2.68 -3.42
CA SER A 30 -20.02 1.80 -3.96
C SER A 30 -21.23 1.69 -3.01
N CYS A 31 -20.99 1.67 -1.69
CA CYS A 31 -22.05 1.73 -0.69
C CYS A 31 -22.79 3.07 -0.72
N THR A 32 -22.08 4.20 -0.81
CA THR A 32 -22.71 5.53 -0.90
C THR A 32 -23.64 5.62 -2.10
N SER A 33 -23.25 5.08 -3.26
CA SER A 33 -24.11 5.07 -4.45
C SER A 33 -25.38 4.22 -4.34
N ARG A 34 -25.47 3.34 -3.33
CA ARG A 34 -26.64 2.49 -3.08
C ARG A 34 -27.61 3.07 -2.05
N LEU A 35 -27.21 4.13 -1.34
CA LEU A 35 -28.10 4.84 -0.44
C LEU A 35 -29.16 5.64 -1.22
N PRO A 36 -30.38 5.80 -0.68
CA PRO A 36 -31.36 6.71 -1.27
C PRO A 36 -30.84 8.15 -1.24
N LEU A 37 -31.04 8.89 -2.34
CA LEU A 37 -30.63 10.29 -2.52
C LEU A 37 -31.19 11.25 -1.45
N MET A 38 -32.25 10.84 -0.74
CA MET A 38 -32.70 11.47 0.50
C MET A 38 -32.85 10.40 1.57
N PRO A 39 -32.16 10.52 2.72
CA PRO A 39 -32.39 9.65 3.86
C PRO A 39 -33.83 9.81 4.34
N LYS A 40 -34.56 8.70 4.42
CA LYS A 40 -35.97 8.69 4.86
C LYS A 40 -36.08 8.36 6.34
N THR A 41 -35.04 7.75 6.90
CA THR A 41 -34.97 7.23 8.25
C THR A 41 -33.78 7.85 8.97
N HIS A 42 -33.89 8.06 10.29
CA HIS A 42 -32.77 8.53 11.13
C HIS A 42 -31.55 7.59 11.02
N GLU A 43 -31.79 6.28 10.86
CA GLU A 43 -30.74 5.28 10.63
C GLU A 43 -29.98 5.51 9.31
N ASP A 44 -30.68 5.94 8.25
CA ASP A 44 -30.06 6.21 6.95
C ASP A 44 -29.14 7.43 7.02
N GLU A 45 -29.58 8.48 7.73
CA GLU A 45 -28.79 9.70 7.97
C GLU A 45 -27.53 9.39 8.80
N LEU A 46 -27.68 8.59 9.86
CA LEU A 46 -26.57 8.19 10.72
C LEU A 46 -25.58 7.29 9.96
N PHE A 47 -26.09 6.39 9.12
CA PHE A 47 -25.28 5.54 8.27
C PHE A 47 -24.51 6.34 7.22
N GLU A 48 -25.15 7.26 6.50
CA GLU A 48 -24.50 8.15 5.51
C GLU A 48 -23.37 8.97 6.16
N LYS A 49 -23.63 9.56 7.32
CA LYS A 49 -22.64 10.34 8.07
C LYS A 49 -21.44 9.47 8.48
N SER A 50 -21.69 8.26 8.98
CA SER A 50 -20.64 7.32 9.36
C SER A 50 -19.78 6.90 8.16
N LEU A 51 -20.43 6.64 7.03
CA LEU A 51 -19.79 6.28 5.77
C LEU A 51 -18.92 7.42 5.23
N SER A 52 -19.41 8.67 5.31
CA SER A 52 -18.66 9.88 4.92
C SER A 52 -17.40 10.08 5.76
N VAL A 53 -17.50 9.91 7.09
CA VAL A 53 -16.34 9.98 7.99
C VAL A 53 -15.32 8.88 7.67
N LEU A 54 -15.79 7.64 7.51
CA LEU A 54 -14.93 6.50 7.17
C LEU A 54 -14.24 6.71 5.82
N ARG A 55 -14.96 7.19 4.81
CA ARG A 55 -14.40 7.55 3.50
C ARG A 55 -13.29 8.57 3.65
N HIS A 56 -13.56 9.67 4.35
CA HIS A 56 -12.60 10.74 4.53
C HIS A 56 -11.34 10.25 5.25
N GLN A 57 -11.49 9.47 6.32
CA GLN A 57 -10.37 8.89 7.04
C GLN A 57 -9.59 7.90 6.17
N ALA A 58 -10.25 7.01 5.45
CA ALA A 58 -9.60 6.02 4.60
C ALA A 58 -8.85 6.66 3.41
N GLN A 59 -9.37 7.78 2.88
CA GLN A 59 -8.73 8.53 1.80
C GLN A 59 -7.55 9.39 2.29
N THR A 60 -7.68 10.02 3.46
CA THR A 60 -6.63 10.92 4.00
C THR A 60 -5.52 10.18 4.74
N ARG A 61 -5.85 9.04 5.38
CA ARG A 61 -4.93 8.23 6.18
C ARG A 61 -4.81 6.83 5.61
N MET A 62 -4.55 6.74 4.31
CA MET A 62 -4.26 5.45 3.69
C MET A 62 -3.09 4.80 4.42
N PRO A 63 -3.20 3.52 4.84
CA PRO A 63 -2.12 2.86 5.54
C PRO A 63 -0.90 2.81 4.62
N GLN A 64 0.24 3.22 5.15
CA GLN A 64 1.55 3.04 4.54
C GLN A 64 2.51 2.52 5.59
N PHE A 65 3.27 1.50 5.23
CA PHE A 65 4.29 0.94 6.09
C PHE A 65 5.62 1.56 5.72
N SER A 66 6.29 2.17 6.71
CA SER A 66 7.63 2.71 6.53
C SER A 66 8.60 2.05 7.52
N ALA A 67 9.82 1.81 7.06
CA ALA A 67 10.89 1.38 7.94
C ALA A 67 11.52 2.61 8.60
N GLY A 68 11.07 2.95 9.81
CA GLY A 68 11.62 4.07 10.59
C GLY A 68 11.51 5.45 9.91
N GLY A 69 10.61 5.62 8.93
CA GLY A 69 10.47 6.84 8.14
C GLY A 69 11.46 7.02 6.99
N PHE A 70 12.39 6.08 6.77
CA PHE A 70 13.42 6.20 5.72
C PHE A 70 12.89 5.82 4.33
N PHE A 71 12.15 4.70 4.24
CA PHE A 71 11.59 4.21 3.00
C PHE A 71 10.26 3.49 3.25
N THR A 72 9.38 3.53 2.25
CA THR A 72 8.14 2.78 2.23
C THR A 72 8.44 1.31 1.92
N ILE A 73 7.81 0.40 2.66
CA ILE A 73 7.94 -1.03 2.46
C ILE A 73 6.91 -1.46 1.41
N ASP A 74 7.35 -1.54 0.16
CA ASP A 74 6.53 -1.92 -0.99
C ASP A 74 7.34 -2.72 -2.03
N TYR A 75 6.70 -3.12 -3.14
CA TYR A 75 7.39 -3.78 -4.24
C TYR A 75 8.42 -2.89 -4.95
N SER A 76 8.24 -1.58 -4.91
CA SER A 76 9.18 -0.60 -5.47
C SER A 76 10.52 -0.64 -4.72
N MET A 77 10.47 -0.76 -3.40
CA MET A 77 11.64 -0.96 -2.54
C MET A 77 12.40 -2.24 -2.94
N LEU A 78 11.69 -3.38 -3.09
CA LEU A 78 12.33 -4.64 -3.50
C LEU A 78 13.00 -4.53 -4.87
N ALA A 79 12.31 -3.92 -5.84
CA ALA A 79 12.85 -3.71 -7.18
C ALA A 79 14.11 -2.82 -7.15
N SER A 80 14.10 -1.76 -6.34
CA SER A 80 15.25 -0.88 -6.14
C SER A 80 16.44 -1.62 -5.51
N MET A 81 16.22 -2.44 -4.47
CA MET A 81 17.28 -3.23 -3.86
C MET A 81 17.92 -4.21 -4.86
N ILE A 82 17.10 -4.92 -5.64
CA ILE A 82 17.60 -5.83 -6.68
C ILE A 82 18.37 -5.03 -7.74
N GLY A 83 17.83 -3.91 -8.20
CA GLY A 83 18.47 -3.04 -9.18
C GLY A 83 19.85 -2.55 -8.72
N HIS A 84 19.97 -2.09 -7.47
CA HIS A 84 21.25 -1.68 -6.90
C HIS A 84 22.25 -2.83 -6.79
N LEU A 85 21.81 -4.02 -6.37
CA LEU A 85 22.67 -5.21 -6.31
C LEU A 85 23.17 -5.59 -7.72
N THR A 86 22.28 -5.62 -8.70
CA THR A 86 22.62 -5.94 -10.10
C THR A 86 23.59 -4.91 -10.68
N ALA A 87 23.33 -3.61 -10.47
CA ALA A 87 24.21 -2.55 -10.96
C ALA A 87 25.62 -2.65 -10.36
N ASN A 88 25.72 -2.86 -9.04
CA ASN A 88 27.01 -3.04 -8.37
C ASN A 88 27.76 -4.28 -8.88
N LEU A 89 27.05 -5.39 -9.12
CA LEU A 89 27.66 -6.59 -9.70
C LEU A 89 28.20 -6.32 -11.11
N ILE A 90 27.43 -5.64 -11.96
CA ILE A 90 27.87 -5.28 -13.33
C ILE A 90 29.14 -4.42 -13.26
N ILE A 91 29.17 -3.41 -12.39
CA ILE A 91 30.33 -2.53 -12.21
C ILE A 91 31.55 -3.34 -11.79
N ILE A 92 31.42 -4.21 -10.78
CA ILE A 92 32.52 -5.04 -10.30
C ILE A 92 33.04 -5.96 -11.40
N LEU A 93 32.15 -6.61 -12.16
CA LEU A 93 32.53 -7.48 -13.28
C LEU A 93 33.30 -6.71 -14.36
N GLN A 94 32.88 -5.49 -14.68
CA GLN A 94 33.59 -4.64 -15.65
C GLN A 94 35.01 -4.27 -15.18
N PHE A 95 35.21 -4.05 -13.88
CA PHE A 95 36.55 -3.78 -13.33
C PHE A 95 37.42 -5.04 -13.28
N LEU A 96 36.85 -6.20 -12.97
CA LEU A 96 37.58 -7.48 -12.97
C LEU A 96 38.04 -7.91 -14.36
N GLN A 97 37.27 -7.61 -15.42
CA GLN A 97 37.66 -7.90 -16.80
C GLN A 97 38.73 -6.97 -17.37
N LYS A 98 39.02 -5.84 -16.70
CA LYS A 98 40.03 -4.86 -17.12
C LYS A 98 41.38 -5.03 -16.42
N GLN A 99 41.48 -5.93 -15.44
CA GLN A 99 42.76 -6.43 -14.90
C GLN A 99 43.21 -7.67 -15.69
#